data_AF-A0A7W0T8I2-F1
#
_entry.id   AF-A0A7W0T8I2-F1
#
_cell.length_a   1.000
_cell.length_b   1.000
_cell.length_c   1.000
_cell.angle_alpha   90.00
_cell.angle_beta   90.00
_cell.angle_gamma   90.00
#
_symmetry.space_group_name_H-M   'P 1'
#
loop_
_entity.id
_entity.type
_entity.pdbx_description
1 polymer ?
#
loop_
_entity_poly.entity_id
_entity_poly.type
_entity_poly.pdbx_seq_one_letter_code
_entity_poly.pdbx_strand_id
1 'polypeptide(L)'
;MATRATKIAQAARAAFEQARREHPREDFYVYALFTETGDDLQPSCHSEQALARRAKALDTDASELRWFAEEFEYHQLGEEHFEVLGTRPAKAGLASSIEALRALDRSGFFGKGKAREAVAVLILRSDQSNREVVELARKLNPRAVWPRIEAAFEVPEPTGKPTFLPGKEVYSIDSLALSADGSTLAAAGWFGGAELLAWRLGRRPRALPFKRPKGDDGFRSIALSPDGAMLFAATTTAIHRIALPRGRALEPIHIASAAGLTCPPEHDALFASVDGRLHRWDLASTAPRPADIDIAIELHAPLGFSPDGRCLAGLGRSGDVVILDADRLTKLRRHHVARRAFSCFAIGNGVIAAASYAPGAPITVFSRGRVASLPGHARGDVTSLTLSRDGKRLASAGEDGHVRVFDTRSKKLLVDVRGRQEAMGAVTFLHDGRFAAAGRDVSNGPPVYVWRRPV
;
A
#
# COMPACT_ATOMS: atom_id res chain seq x y z
N MET A 1 -11.71 41.67 21.01
CA MET A 1 -11.09 40.84 19.94
C MET A 1 -11.98 39.62 19.70
N ALA A 2 -12.26 39.25 18.44
CA ALA A 2 -13.03 38.04 18.15
C ALA A 2 -12.29 36.78 18.65
N THR A 3 -13.01 35.82 19.22
CA THR A 3 -12.43 34.56 19.70
C THR A 3 -11.91 33.73 18.53
N ARG A 4 -10.99 32.80 18.79
CA ARG A 4 -10.35 31.97 17.76
C ARG A 4 -11.38 31.16 16.94
N ALA A 5 -12.37 30.58 17.61
CA ALA A 5 -13.48 29.86 16.97
C ALA A 5 -14.32 30.75 16.04
N THR A 6 -14.54 32.02 16.40
CA THR A 6 -15.27 32.97 15.55
C THR A 6 -14.54 33.24 14.24
N LYS A 7 -13.21 33.38 14.26
CA LYS A 7 -12.41 33.58 13.05
C LYS A 7 -12.45 32.37 12.12
N ILE A 8 -12.38 31.16 12.68
CA ILE A 8 -12.48 29.90 11.92
C ILE A 8 -13.86 29.78 11.25
N ALA A 9 -14.93 30.06 12.00
CA ALA A 9 -16.29 30.03 11.45
C ALA A 9 -16.47 31.05 10.30
N GLN A 10 -15.90 32.25 10.42
CA GLN A 10 -15.96 33.26 9.36
C GLN A 10 -15.22 32.83 8.08
N ALA A 11 -14.01 32.26 8.21
CA ALA A 11 -13.25 31.76 7.07
C ALA A 11 -13.97 30.60 6.36
N ALA A 12 -14.47 29.62 7.12
CA ALA A 12 -15.22 28.49 6.59
C ALA A 12 -16.54 28.92 5.90
N ARG A 13 -17.17 29.99 6.39
CA ARG A 13 -18.35 30.59 5.75
C ARG A 13 -18.03 31.19 4.39
N ALA A 14 -17.01 32.04 4.31
CA ALA A 14 -16.63 32.73 3.07
C ALA A 14 -16.25 31.74 1.96
N ALA A 15 -15.45 30.72 2.29
CA ALA A 15 -14.98 29.72 1.35
C ALA A 15 -16.14 28.87 0.76
N PHE A 16 -17.19 28.60 1.53
CA PHE A 16 -18.38 27.90 1.04
C PHE A 16 -19.30 28.72 0.16
N GLU A 17 -19.55 29.98 0.53
CA GLU A 17 -20.32 30.89 -0.31
C GLU A 17 -19.65 31.08 -1.67
N GLN A 18 -18.33 30.99 -1.71
CA GLN A 18 -17.57 30.94 -2.96
C GLN A 18 -17.74 29.61 -3.70
N ALA A 19 -17.57 28.45 -3.04
CA ALA A 19 -17.76 27.15 -3.66
C ALA A 19 -19.16 26.97 -4.27
N ARG A 20 -20.22 27.45 -3.61
CA ARG A 20 -21.59 27.44 -4.15
C ARG A 20 -21.77 28.33 -5.37
N ARG A 21 -21.04 29.45 -5.44
CA ARG A 21 -21.06 30.36 -6.60
C ARG A 21 -20.31 29.77 -7.78
N GLU A 22 -19.15 29.18 -7.55
CA GLU A 22 -18.29 28.60 -8.59
C GLU A 22 -18.82 27.24 -9.09
N HIS A 23 -19.48 26.48 -8.20
CA HIS A 23 -19.98 25.14 -8.47
C HIS A 23 -21.46 24.99 -8.06
N PRO A 24 -22.41 25.65 -8.75
CA PRO A 24 -23.82 25.69 -8.33
C PRO A 24 -24.62 24.41 -8.62
N ARG A 25 -24.03 23.44 -9.32
CA ARG A 25 -24.68 22.18 -9.74
C ARG A 25 -24.21 20.95 -8.97
N GLU A 26 -23.43 21.14 -7.91
CA GLU A 26 -22.90 20.00 -7.14
C GLU A 26 -23.99 19.38 -6.28
N ASP A 27 -24.00 18.04 -6.27
CA ASP A 27 -24.94 17.26 -5.47
C ASP A 27 -24.64 17.36 -3.97
N PHE A 28 -23.36 17.62 -3.62
CA PHE A 28 -22.91 17.77 -2.25
C PHE A 28 -21.81 18.83 -2.06
N TYR A 29 -21.82 19.45 -0.88
CA TYR A 29 -20.71 20.24 -0.36
C TYR A 29 -20.21 19.60 0.93
N VAL A 30 -18.91 19.36 1.02
CA VAL A 30 -18.30 18.62 2.12
C VAL A 30 -17.43 19.54 2.96
N TYR A 31 -17.65 19.54 4.27
CA TYR A 31 -16.71 20.13 5.24
C TYR A 31 -15.82 19.04 5.78
N ALA A 32 -14.51 19.26 5.80
CA ALA A 32 -13.55 18.37 6.42
C ALA A 32 -12.90 19.05 7.64
N LEU A 33 -12.87 18.34 8.77
CA LEU A 33 -12.05 18.69 9.93
C LEU A 33 -10.74 17.90 9.88
N PHE A 34 -9.64 18.58 9.54
CA PHE A 34 -8.29 18.00 9.59
C PHE A 34 -7.63 18.34 10.90
N THR A 35 -6.97 17.35 11.50
CA THR A 35 -6.54 17.55 12.88
C THR A 35 -5.14 16.94 13.16
N GLU A 36 -4.45 16.27 12.24
CA GLU A 36 -3.09 15.75 12.53
C GLU A 36 -1.91 16.71 12.26
N THR A 37 -2.00 17.64 11.32
CA THR A 37 -0.82 18.43 10.90
C THR A 37 -1.06 19.93 10.76
N GLY A 38 -2.27 20.37 11.06
CA GLY A 38 -2.73 21.75 10.94
C GLY A 38 -4.23 21.72 11.18
N ASP A 39 -4.66 22.20 12.34
CA ASP A 39 -6.04 22.11 12.78
C ASP A 39 -6.95 23.09 12.03
N ASP A 40 -7.41 22.70 10.84
CA ASP A 40 -8.21 23.55 9.96
C ASP A 40 -9.58 22.94 9.63
N LEU A 41 -10.60 23.80 9.60
CA LEU A 41 -11.91 23.50 9.03
C LEU A 41 -11.92 23.96 7.57
N GLN A 42 -11.87 23.01 6.63
CA GLN A 42 -11.77 23.31 5.20
C GLN A 42 -13.04 22.87 4.46
N PRO A 43 -13.70 23.76 3.69
CA PRO A 43 -14.79 23.36 2.81
C PRO A 43 -14.25 22.80 1.48
N SER A 44 -15.04 21.92 0.88
CA SER A 44 -14.74 21.28 -0.39
C SER A 44 -16.02 20.96 -1.20
N CYS A 45 -15.89 20.85 -2.52
CA CYS A 45 -16.99 20.52 -3.45
C CYS A 45 -16.61 19.36 -4.38
N HIS A 46 -17.56 18.71 -5.06
CA HIS A 46 -17.28 17.52 -5.88
C HIS A 46 -18.00 17.51 -7.24
N SER A 47 -17.25 17.64 -8.35
CA SER A 47 -17.52 16.91 -9.61
C SER A 47 -16.25 16.60 -10.42
N GLU A 48 -16.16 15.34 -10.89
CA GLU A 48 -15.09 14.79 -11.73
C GLU A 48 -14.85 15.62 -13.02
N GLN A 49 -15.88 16.30 -13.52
CA GLN A 49 -15.80 17.16 -14.72
C GLN A 49 -15.19 18.54 -14.46
N ALA A 50 -15.31 19.10 -13.25
CA ALA A 50 -14.74 20.41 -12.93
C ALA A 50 -13.22 20.33 -12.84
N LEU A 51 -12.71 19.23 -12.28
CA LEU A 51 -11.28 18.90 -12.19
C LEU A 51 -10.66 18.69 -13.59
N ALA A 52 -11.35 17.93 -14.46
CA ALA A 52 -10.90 17.67 -15.83
C ALA A 52 -10.87 18.92 -16.73
N ARG A 53 -11.78 19.89 -16.53
CA ARG A 53 -11.81 21.14 -17.31
C ARG A 53 -10.71 22.12 -16.90
N ARG A 54 -10.37 22.17 -15.62
CA ARG A 54 -9.34 23.10 -15.09
C ARG A 54 -7.92 22.57 -15.30
N ALA A 55 -7.72 21.26 -15.19
CA ALA A 55 -6.46 20.59 -15.56
C ALA A 55 -6.12 20.73 -17.05
N LYS A 56 -7.12 20.90 -17.92
CA LYS A 56 -6.92 21.11 -19.37
C LYS A 56 -6.63 22.56 -19.75
N ALA A 57 -6.89 23.52 -18.87
CA ALA A 57 -6.63 24.95 -19.09
C ALA A 57 -5.24 25.38 -18.56
N LEU A 58 -4.57 24.52 -17.80
CA LEU A 58 -3.28 24.78 -17.14
C LEU A 58 -2.26 23.76 -17.65
N ASP A 59 -1.81 23.93 -18.90
CA ASP A 59 -0.65 23.21 -19.43
C ASP A 59 0.37 24.22 -19.95
N THR A 60 1.44 24.40 -19.18
CA THR A 60 2.84 24.13 -19.55
C THR A 60 3.70 24.42 -18.31
N ASP A 61 4.46 23.42 -17.83
CA ASP A 61 5.49 23.49 -16.77
C ASP A 61 5.12 23.45 -15.26
N ALA A 62 4.13 22.66 -14.84
CA ALA A 62 3.93 22.36 -13.41
C ALA A 62 4.57 21.02 -12.98
N SER A 63 5.90 20.95 -13.03
CA SER A 63 6.68 19.95 -12.26
C SER A 63 6.92 20.47 -10.85
N GLU A 64 6.61 19.63 -9.85
CA GLU A 64 6.68 19.87 -8.39
C GLU A 64 5.45 20.46 -7.72
N LEU A 65 4.41 19.63 -7.49
CA LEU A 65 3.42 19.91 -6.44
C LEU A 65 3.19 18.68 -5.57
N ARG A 66 3.33 18.90 -4.26
CA ARG A 66 3.49 17.92 -3.19
C ARG A 66 2.14 17.59 -2.54
N TRP A 67 1.73 16.34 -2.67
CA TRP A 67 1.18 15.39 -1.69
C TRP A 67 0.35 15.83 -0.44
N PHE A 68 -0.84 15.20 -0.32
CA PHE A 68 -1.59 14.67 0.85
C PHE A 68 -2.87 15.33 1.40
N ALA A 69 -4.02 14.72 1.03
CA ALA A 69 -5.19 14.34 1.86
C ALA A 69 -6.17 13.42 1.05
N GLU A 70 -5.64 12.69 0.06
CA GLU A 70 -6.38 12.10 -1.07
C GLU A 70 -6.83 10.64 -0.85
N GLU A 71 -7.41 10.27 0.29
CA GLU A 71 -8.25 9.05 0.27
C GLU A 71 -9.64 9.30 -0.35
N PHE A 72 -10.00 10.57 -0.58
CA PHE A 72 -11.20 10.98 -1.31
C PHE A 72 -10.95 12.31 -2.05
N GLU A 73 -11.13 12.35 -3.38
CA GLU A 73 -11.06 13.60 -4.17
C GLU A 73 -12.28 14.50 -3.86
N TYR A 74 -12.16 15.33 -2.83
CA TYR A 74 -12.93 16.56 -2.72
C TYR A 74 -12.06 17.74 -3.19
N HIS A 75 -12.62 18.72 -3.90
CA HIS A 75 -11.91 19.95 -4.21
C HIS A 75 -11.53 20.69 -2.92
N GLN A 76 -10.30 20.50 -2.43
CA GLN A 76 -9.77 21.29 -1.33
C GLN A 76 -9.51 22.71 -1.81
N LEU A 77 -10.12 23.70 -1.15
CA LEU A 77 -9.73 25.09 -1.32
C LEU A 77 -8.37 25.27 -0.62
N GLY A 78 -7.28 25.41 -1.39
CA GLY A 78 -5.91 25.44 -0.88
C GLY A 78 -5.56 26.69 -0.05
N GLU A 79 -4.39 26.70 0.59
CA GLU A 79 -3.90 27.83 1.42
C GLU A 79 -3.88 29.18 0.67
N GLU A 80 -3.60 29.18 -0.63
CA GLU A 80 -3.63 30.39 -1.48
C GLU A 80 -5.02 31.04 -1.54
N HIS A 81 -6.09 30.24 -1.42
CA HIS A 81 -7.48 30.74 -1.41
C HIS A 81 -7.81 31.50 -0.14
N PHE A 82 -7.20 31.13 0.99
CA PHE A 82 -7.36 31.80 2.28
C PHE A 82 -6.50 33.08 2.37
N GLU A 83 -5.36 33.13 1.67
CA GLU A 83 -4.58 34.36 1.50
C GLU A 83 -5.31 35.41 0.65
N VAL A 84 -6.02 35.00 -0.41
CA VAL A 84 -6.87 35.88 -1.24
C VAL A 84 -8.01 36.54 -0.43
N LEU A 85 -8.50 35.88 0.61
CA LEU A 85 -9.52 36.43 1.53
C LEU A 85 -8.92 37.27 2.67
N GLY A 86 -7.59 37.46 2.71
CA GLY A 86 -6.91 38.25 3.75
C GLY A 86 -6.87 37.56 5.12
N THR A 87 -7.11 36.25 5.18
CA THR A 87 -7.20 35.50 6.43
C THR A 87 -6.35 34.23 6.37
N ARG A 88 -5.13 34.25 6.94
CA ARG A 88 -4.40 33.00 7.17
C ARG A 88 -5.10 32.16 8.25
N PRO A 89 -5.34 30.86 8.05
CA PRO A 89 -5.82 30.01 9.12
C PRO A 89 -4.79 29.95 10.25
N ALA A 90 -5.18 30.37 11.46
CA ALA A 90 -4.29 30.41 12.61
C ALA A 90 -4.31 29.05 13.34
N LYS A 91 -3.40 28.11 13.01
CA LYS A 91 -3.16 26.80 13.68
C LYS A 91 -4.06 26.52 14.90
N ALA A 92 -5.27 25.98 14.78
CA ALA A 92 -6.26 26.07 15.86
C ALA A 92 -6.63 24.74 16.53
N GLY A 93 -6.11 24.45 17.73
CA GLY A 93 -6.41 23.18 18.44
C GLY A 93 -7.90 22.75 18.44
N LEU A 94 -8.13 21.44 18.32
CA LEU A 94 -9.42 20.72 18.18
C LEU A 94 -10.64 21.38 18.84
N ALA A 95 -10.53 21.83 20.09
CA ALA A 95 -11.63 22.48 20.82
C ALA A 95 -12.18 23.75 20.12
N SER A 96 -11.30 24.54 19.49
CA SER A 96 -11.68 25.73 18.75
C SER A 96 -12.42 25.40 17.45
N SER A 97 -12.03 24.33 16.77
CA SER A 97 -12.66 23.86 15.53
C SER A 97 -14.03 23.23 15.80
N ILE A 98 -14.17 22.49 16.91
CA ILE A 98 -15.46 22.00 17.41
C ILE A 98 -16.40 23.17 17.71
N GLU A 99 -15.93 24.19 18.42
CA GLU A 99 -16.77 25.34 18.75
C GLU A 99 -17.12 26.18 17.52
N ALA A 100 -16.22 26.27 16.53
CA ALA A 100 -16.50 26.92 15.25
C ALA A 100 -17.63 26.20 14.48
N LEU A 101 -17.61 24.87 14.42
CA LEU A 101 -18.70 24.09 13.82
C LEU A 101 -20.03 24.27 14.56
N ARG A 102 -20.01 24.25 15.90
CA ARG A 102 -21.20 24.51 16.71
C ARG A 102 -21.74 25.92 16.45
N ALA A 103 -20.86 26.91 16.31
CA ALA A 103 -21.26 28.28 15.98
C ALA A 103 -21.87 28.40 14.58
N LEU A 104 -21.31 27.72 13.58
CA LEU A 104 -21.86 27.65 12.22
C LEU A 104 -23.26 27.01 12.23
N ASP A 105 -23.41 25.87 12.90
CA ASP A 105 -24.69 25.17 13.03
C ASP A 105 -25.76 26.04 13.72
N ARG A 106 -25.42 26.64 14.87
CA ARG A 106 -26.33 27.56 15.59
C ARG A 106 -26.75 28.76 14.74
N SER A 107 -25.88 29.22 13.83
CA SER A 107 -26.18 30.32 12.92
C SER A 107 -27.10 29.94 11.76
N GLY A 108 -27.47 28.66 11.62
CA GLY A 108 -28.28 28.15 10.51
C GLY A 108 -27.54 28.11 9.17
N PHE A 109 -26.22 28.21 9.20
CA PHE A 109 -25.38 28.42 8.02
C PHE A 109 -25.45 27.26 7.01
N PHE A 110 -25.56 26.01 7.48
CA PHE A 110 -25.71 24.84 6.61
C PHE A 110 -27.09 24.74 5.95
N GLY A 111 -27.98 25.72 6.17
CA GLY A 111 -29.32 25.77 5.60
C GLY A 111 -30.35 24.88 6.29
N LYS A 112 -31.56 24.83 5.71
CA LYS A 112 -32.70 24.00 6.17
C LYS A 112 -33.31 23.24 4.98
N GLY A 113 -34.02 22.14 5.26
CA GLY A 113 -34.69 21.32 4.23
C GLY A 113 -33.73 20.77 3.19
N LYS A 114 -34.11 20.81 1.90
CA LYS A 114 -33.30 20.26 0.79
C LYS A 114 -31.88 20.84 0.69
N ALA A 115 -31.69 22.11 1.06
CA ALA A 115 -30.36 22.73 1.05
C ALA A 115 -29.43 22.14 2.10
N ARG A 116 -29.97 21.70 3.26
CA ARG A 116 -29.20 21.03 4.30
C ARG A 116 -28.85 19.59 3.92
N GLU A 117 -29.72 18.93 3.17
CA GLU A 117 -29.51 17.57 2.63
C GLU A 117 -28.42 17.52 1.55
N ALA A 118 -28.01 18.67 0.98
CA ALA A 118 -26.89 18.77 0.04
C ALA A 118 -25.56 19.10 0.73
N VAL A 119 -25.50 19.16 2.06
CA VAL A 119 -24.28 19.51 2.81
C VAL A 119 -23.89 18.36 3.72
N ALA A 120 -22.69 17.83 3.53
CA ALA A 120 -22.09 16.85 4.42
C ALA A 120 -20.99 17.49 5.26
N VAL A 121 -20.93 17.15 6.54
CA VAL A 121 -19.86 17.55 7.45
C VAL A 121 -19.08 16.28 7.78
N LEU A 122 -18.02 16.04 7.04
CA LEU A 122 -17.10 14.94 7.29
C LEU A 122 -16.03 15.36 8.29
N ILE A 123 -15.68 14.44 9.17
CA ILE A 123 -14.55 14.64 10.07
C ILE A 123 -13.48 13.69 9.58
N LEU A 124 -12.50 14.22 8.85
CA LEU A 124 -11.44 13.46 8.25
C LEU A 124 -10.24 13.48 9.20
N ARG A 125 -10.18 12.50 10.10
CA ARG A 125 -8.97 12.23 10.88
C ARG A 125 -8.66 10.75 10.94
N SER A 126 -7.36 10.45 10.91
CA SER A 126 -6.79 9.15 11.23
C SER A 126 -7.34 8.63 12.57
N ASP A 127 -7.56 9.47 13.58
CA ASP A 127 -8.08 9.10 14.89
C ASP A 127 -9.61 9.33 15.09
N GLN A 128 -10.41 8.30 14.79
CA GLN A 128 -11.84 8.24 15.08
C GLN A 128 -12.19 7.84 16.53
N SER A 129 -11.23 7.76 17.45
CA SER A 129 -11.47 7.34 18.85
C SER A 129 -12.15 8.41 19.71
N ASN A 130 -12.17 9.68 19.27
CA ASN A 130 -12.83 10.75 20.01
C ASN A 130 -14.35 10.74 19.81
N ARG A 131 -15.05 10.21 20.82
CA ARG A 131 -16.51 10.03 20.80
C ARG A 131 -17.30 11.34 20.67
N GLU A 132 -16.84 12.45 21.24
CA GLU A 132 -17.52 13.75 21.17
C GLU A 132 -17.55 14.28 19.73
N VAL A 133 -16.44 14.08 19.02
CA VAL A 133 -16.26 14.49 17.63
C VAL A 133 -17.16 13.66 16.70
N VAL A 134 -17.19 12.34 16.89
CA VAL A 134 -18.06 11.42 16.12
C VAL A 134 -19.55 11.70 16.36
N GLU A 135 -19.95 11.94 17.61
CA GLU A 135 -21.33 12.29 17.96
C GLU A 135 -21.74 13.64 17.37
N LEU A 136 -20.83 14.62 17.34
CA LEU A 136 -21.07 15.92 16.69
C LEU A 136 -21.24 15.78 15.18
N ALA A 137 -20.38 15.01 14.50
CA ALA A 137 -20.53 14.73 13.07
C ALA A 137 -21.89 14.07 12.77
N ARG A 138 -22.27 13.07 13.58
CA ARG A 138 -23.54 12.36 13.45
C ARG A 138 -24.74 13.28 13.68
N LYS A 139 -24.63 14.25 14.60
CA LYS A 139 -25.69 15.23 14.86
C LYS A 139 -25.83 16.24 13.72
N LEU A 140 -24.70 16.67 13.15
CA LEU A 140 -24.69 17.65 12.07
C LEU A 140 -25.24 17.03 10.78
N ASN A 141 -24.87 15.80 10.42
CA ASN A 141 -25.30 15.20 9.14
C ASN A 141 -26.76 14.68 9.17
N PRO A 142 -27.61 15.08 8.20
CA PRO A 142 -28.96 14.53 8.08
C PRO A 142 -28.95 13.03 7.79
N ARG A 143 -29.90 12.28 8.36
CA ARG A 143 -30.02 10.82 8.15
C ARG A 143 -30.10 10.41 6.68
N ALA A 144 -30.67 11.26 5.82
CA ALA A 144 -30.83 11.01 4.38
C ALA A 144 -29.53 11.15 3.57
N VAL A 145 -28.49 11.79 4.13
CA VAL A 145 -27.21 12.03 3.45
C VAL A 145 -26.32 10.79 3.49
N TRP A 146 -26.43 9.95 4.53
CA TRP A 146 -25.56 8.79 4.71
C TRP A 146 -25.68 7.69 3.65
N PRO A 147 -26.87 7.22 3.26
CA PRO A 147 -26.98 6.21 2.20
C PRO A 147 -26.40 6.64 0.85
N ARG A 148 -26.38 7.96 0.57
CA ARG A 148 -25.83 8.51 -0.68
C ARG A 148 -24.31 8.65 -0.65
N ILE A 149 -23.76 9.00 0.51
CA ILE A 149 -22.31 9.00 0.77
C ILE A 149 -21.80 7.56 0.75
N GLU A 150 -22.46 6.65 1.45
CA GLU A 150 -22.14 5.22 1.45
C GLU A 150 -22.13 4.66 0.02
N ALA A 151 -23.17 4.90 -0.79
CA ALA A 151 -23.21 4.46 -2.18
C ALA A 151 -22.13 5.08 -3.10
N ALA A 152 -21.62 6.28 -2.78
CA ALA A 152 -20.54 6.91 -3.53
C ALA A 152 -19.14 6.42 -3.12
N PHE A 153 -19.02 5.81 -1.93
CA PHE A 153 -17.76 5.40 -1.30
C PHE A 153 -17.68 3.90 -0.98
N GLU A 154 -18.61 3.08 -1.48
CA GLU A 154 -18.58 1.63 -1.36
C GLU A 154 -17.34 1.07 -2.07
N VAL A 155 -16.25 0.90 -1.31
CA VAL A 155 -15.17 -0.02 -1.68
C VAL A 155 -15.74 -1.42 -1.51
N PRO A 156 -15.83 -2.24 -2.57
CA PRO A 156 -16.36 -3.58 -2.45
C PRO A 156 -15.52 -4.40 -1.45
N GLU A 157 -16.11 -4.83 -0.34
CA GLU A 157 -15.52 -5.93 0.41
C GLU A 157 -15.52 -7.18 -0.48
N PRO A 158 -14.44 -7.97 -0.50
CA PRO A 158 -14.40 -9.17 -1.33
C PRO A 158 -15.47 -10.14 -0.85
N THR A 159 -16.35 -10.52 -1.77
CA THR A 159 -17.46 -11.43 -1.47
C THR A 159 -16.95 -12.81 -1.03
N GLY A 160 -17.47 -13.30 0.10
CA GLY A 160 -17.23 -14.65 0.61
C GLY A 160 -16.16 -14.76 1.71
N LYS A 161 -16.25 -15.84 2.51
CA LYS A 161 -15.27 -16.11 3.57
C LYS A 161 -13.89 -16.41 2.95
N PRO A 162 -12.79 -15.78 3.44
CA PRO A 162 -11.45 -16.11 2.97
C PRO A 162 -11.14 -17.59 3.22
N THR A 163 -10.37 -18.19 2.31
CA THR A 163 -9.87 -19.55 2.48
C THR A 163 -8.63 -19.53 3.36
N PHE A 164 -8.64 -20.32 4.42
CA PHE A 164 -7.49 -20.47 5.32
C PHE A 164 -6.48 -21.48 4.75
N LEU A 165 -5.18 -21.16 4.84
CA LEU A 165 -4.09 -22.09 4.52
C LEU A 165 -3.50 -22.74 5.78
N PRO A 166 -3.67 -24.06 5.97
CA PRO A 166 -3.33 -24.74 7.23
C PRO A 166 -1.86 -24.57 7.62
N GLY A 167 -1.61 -24.16 8.87
CA GLY A 167 -0.29 -24.04 9.47
C GLY A 167 -0.35 -24.30 10.97
N LYS A 168 0.80 -24.49 11.62
CA LYS A 168 0.87 -24.42 13.09
C LYS A 168 0.69 -22.96 13.53
N GLU A 169 0.43 -22.72 14.82
CA GLU A 169 0.40 -21.36 15.36
C GLU A 169 1.74 -20.68 15.05
N VAL A 170 1.67 -19.56 14.32
CA VAL A 170 2.81 -18.90 13.67
C VAL A 170 2.73 -17.43 14.05
N TYR A 171 3.81 -16.90 14.62
CA TYR A 171 3.81 -15.54 15.18
C TYR A 171 3.82 -14.44 14.12
N SER A 172 4.61 -14.58 13.05
CA SER A 172 4.76 -13.52 12.03
C SER A 172 5.04 -14.13 10.68
N ILE A 173 4.44 -13.58 9.63
CA ILE A 173 4.83 -13.82 8.23
C ILE A 173 5.15 -12.50 7.57
N ASP A 174 6.36 -12.42 7.03
CA ASP A 174 6.96 -11.21 6.46
C ASP A 174 7.23 -11.36 4.96
N SER A 175 7.21 -12.60 4.45
CA SER A 175 7.51 -12.88 3.05
C SER A 175 6.60 -13.99 2.52
N LEU A 176 6.06 -13.75 1.32
CA LEU A 176 5.28 -14.71 0.54
C LEU A 176 5.93 -14.88 -0.83
N ALA A 177 6.04 -16.12 -1.30
CA ALA A 177 6.55 -16.44 -2.64
C ALA A 177 5.61 -17.42 -3.35
N LEU A 178 5.28 -17.14 -4.61
CA LEU A 178 4.46 -17.99 -5.47
C LEU A 178 5.33 -18.56 -6.60
N SER A 179 5.21 -19.86 -6.89
CA SER A 179 5.89 -20.48 -8.03
C SER A 179 5.38 -19.92 -9.36
N ALA A 180 6.21 -19.97 -10.40
CA ALA A 180 5.87 -19.35 -11.69
C ALA A 180 4.67 -20.05 -12.38
N ASP A 181 4.41 -21.32 -12.06
CA ASP A 181 3.23 -22.08 -12.49
C ASP A 181 1.96 -21.80 -11.63
N GLY A 182 2.09 -21.06 -10.53
CA GLY A 182 1.01 -20.73 -9.59
C GLY A 182 0.54 -21.91 -8.73
N SER A 183 1.24 -23.04 -8.74
CA SER A 183 0.82 -24.27 -8.03
C SER A 183 1.29 -24.33 -6.59
N THR A 184 2.29 -23.53 -6.20
CA THR A 184 2.93 -23.60 -4.88
C THR A 184 3.10 -22.21 -4.29
N LEU A 185 2.60 -22.02 -3.07
CA LEU A 185 2.81 -20.80 -2.27
C LEU A 185 3.69 -21.16 -1.08
N ALA A 186 4.69 -20.34 -0.80
CA ALA A 186 5.51 -20.43 0.39
C ALA A 186 5.36 -19.15 1.24
N ALA A 187 5.53 -19.30 2.55
CA ALA A 187 5.50 -18.21 3.52
C ALA A 187 6.64 -18.36 4.51
N ALA A 188 7.22 -17.23 4.90
CA ALA A 188 8.31 -17.17 5.85
C ALA A 188 8.17 -15.99 6.81
N GLY A 189 8.64 -16.21 8.04
CA GLY A 189 8.70 -15.20 9.08
C GLY A 189 10.03 -15.20 9.79
N TRP A 190 10.43 -14.03 10.30
CA TRP A 190 11.68 -13.87 11.02
C TRP A 190 11.53 -13.66 12.54
N PHE A 191 10.37 -13.17 13.01
CA PHE A 191 10.07 -12.92 14.42
C PHE A 191 9.18 -14.00 15.06
N GLY A 192 9.45 -14.34 16.32
CA GLY A 192 8.59 -15.20 17.16
C GLY A 192 8.63 -16.70 16.84
N GLY A 193 9.42 -17.10 15.86
CA GLY A 193 9.62 -18.47 15.41
C GLY A 193 10.15 -18.41 13.99
N ALA A 194 11.23 -19.13 13.69
CA ALA A 194 11.77 -19.22 12.33
C ALA A 194 10.81 -20.05 11.45
N GLU A 195 9.69 -19.45 11.09
CA GLU A 195 8.57 -20.12 10.46
C GLU A 195 8.79 -20.18 8.96
N LEU A 196 8.64 -21.39 8.42
CA LEU A 196 8.72 -21.67 6.99
C LEU A 196 7.63 -22.67 6.63
N LEU A 197 6.72 -22.19 5.80
CA LEU A 197 5.54 -22.93 5.38
C LEU A 197 5.49 -22.94 3.86
N ALA A 198 4.89 -23.99 3.31
CA ALA A 198 4.47 -23.97 1.92
C ALA A 198 3.25 -24.84 1.71
N TRP A 199 2.50 -24.53 0.66
CA TRP A 199 1.27 -25.19 0.30
C TRP A 199 1.26 -25.47 -1.19
N ARG A 200 0.79 -26.65 -1.55
CA ARG A 200 0.29 -26.89 -2.90
C ARG A 200 -1.11 -26.29 -3.01
N LEU A 201 -1.25 -25.30 -3.89
CA LEU A 201 -2.50 -24.62 -4.18
C LEU A 201 -3.40 -25.51 -5.06
N GLY A 202 -4.71 -25.38 -4.85
CA GLY A 202 -5.74 -26.15 -5.54
C GLY A 202 -7.11 -25.87 -4.92
N ARG A 203 -8.13 -26.65 -5.27
CA ARG A 203 -9.48 -26.51 -4.66
C ARG A 203 -9.44 -26.65 -3.13
N ARG A 204 -8.57 -27.52 -2.62
CA ARG A 204 -8.26 -27.67 -1.20
C ARG A 204 -6.74 -27.58 -1.03
N PRO A 205 -6.22 -26.42 -0.58
CA PRO A 205 -4.80 -26.25 -0.36
C PRO A 205 -4.26 -27.29 0.62
N ARG A 206 -3.07 -27.84 0.35
CA ARG A 206 -2.42 -28.83 1.21
C ARG A 206 -1.07 -28.31 1.67
N ALA A 207 -0.84 -28.30 2.97
CA ALA A 207 0.47 -27.99 3.53
C ALA A 207 1.49 -29.03 3.07
N LEU A 208 2.66 -28.57 2.65
CA LEU A 208 3.80 -29.41 2.31
C LEU A 208 4.59 -29.73 3.59
N PRO A 209 5.15 -30.95 3.71
CA PRO A 209 5.95 -31.31 4.88
C PRO A 209 7.26 -30.52 4.89
N PHE A 210 7.60 -29.92 6.03
CA PHE A 210 8.89 -29.28 6.27
C PHE A 210 9.53 -29.81 7.54
N LYS A 211 10.83 -30.09 7.46
CA LYS A 211 11.68 -30.15 8.63
C LYS A 211 12.49 -28.87 8.68
N ARG A 212 12.29 -28.08 9.75
CA ARG A 212 13.00 -26.81 9.95
C ARG A 212 14.52 -27.05 9.82
N PRO A 213 15.23 -26.27 8.98
CA PRO A 213 16.68 -26.27 8.97
C PRO A 213 17.24 -25.81 10.33
N LYS A 214 18.33 -26.43 10.80
CA LYS A 214 19.00 -26.03 12.04
C LYS A 214 19.73 -24.68 11.83
N GLY A 215 19.46 -23.67 12.67
CA GLY A 215 20.02 -22.32 12.55
C GLY A 215 19.12 -21.26 13.20
N ASP A 216 19.75 -20.25 13.81
CA ASP A 216 19.24 -19.48 14.97
C ASP A 216 18.44 -18.20 14.67
N ASP A 217 18.25 -17.82 13.40
CA ASP A 217 17.42 -16.67 13.04
C ASP A 217 16.30 -17.10 12.09
N GLY A 218 15.15 -16.44 12.18
CA GLY A 218 14.06 -16.69 11.25
C GLY A 218 14.36 -16.22 9.83
N PHE A 219 13.41 -16.44 8.92
CA PHE A 219 13.63 -16.30 7.49
C PHE A 219 13.27 -14.90 7.01
N ARG A 220 14.26 -14.17 6.50
CA ARG A 220 14.11 -12.77 6.04
C ARG A 220 13.51 -12.65 4.64
N SER A 221 13.81 -13.61 3.77
CA SER A 221 13.35 -13.60 2.39
C SER A 221 13.26 -15.03 1.87
N ILE A 222 12.25 -15.29 1.03
CA ILE A 222 12.07 -16.58 0.36
C ILE A 222 11.88 -16.40 -1.15
N ALA A 223 12.29 -17.42 -1.90
CA ALA A 223 12.03 -17.53 -3.32
C ALA A 223 11.69 -18.99 -3.69
N LEU A 224 10.82 -19.17 -4.69
CA LEU A 224 10.54 -20.47 -5.29
C LEU A 224 11.17 -20.53 -6.67
N SER A 225 11.74 -21.68 -7.05
CA SER A 225 12.12 -21.93 -8.44
C SER A 225 10.89 -21.87 -9.34
N PRO A 226 11.06 -21.59 -10.64
CA PRO A 226 9.94 -21.46 -11.57
C PRO A 226 9.00 -22.67 -11.61
N ASP A 227 9.58 -23.87 -11.57
CA ASP A 227 8.87 -25.15 -11.55
C ASP A 227 8.25 -25.51 -10.18
N GLY A 228 8.51 -24.69 -9.15
CA GLY A 228 8.07 -24.94 -7.78
C GLY A 228 8.74 -26.15 -7.11
N ALA A 229 9.80 -26.71 -7.70
CA ALA A 229 10.52 -27.86 -7.16
C ALA A 229 11.51 -27.48 -6.05
N MET A 230 11.92 -26.22 -5.98
CA MET A 230 12.87 -25.73 -4.99
C MET A 230 12.34 -24.50 -4.26
N LEU A 231 12.50 -24.50 -2.93
CA LEU A 231 12.29 -23.36 -2.06
C LEU A 231 13.65 -22.92 -1.49
N PHE A 232 13.94 -21.63 -1.66
CA PHE A 232 15.10 -20.96 -1.10
C PHE A 232 14.64 -20.07 0.04
N ALA A 233 15.29 -20.16 1.20
CA ALA A 233 14.94 -19.37 2.36
C ALA A 233 16.20 -18.80 3.02
N ALA A 234 16.32 -17.47 3.01
CA ALA A 234 17.47 -16.74 3.54
C ALA A 234 17.30 -16.46 5.03
N THR A 235 18.32 -16.80 5.81
CA THR A 235 18.57 -16.31 7.16
C THR A 235 19.69 -15.27 7.13
N THR A 236 20.12 -14.78 8.29
CA THR A 236 21.25 -13.86 8.40
C THR A 236 22.54 -14.45 7.81
N THR A 237 22.77 -15.77 7.90
CA THR A 237 24.08 -16.40 7.62
C THR A 237 24.02 -17.51 6.56
N ALA A 238 22.84 -17.84 6.06
CA ALA A 238 22.69 -18.92 5.10
C ALA A 238 21.47 -18.75 4.19
N ILE A 239 21.56 -19.32 2.98
CA ILE A 239 20.41 -19.60 2.13
C ILE A 239 20.13 -21.10 2.23
N HIS A 240 19.03 -21.45 2.89
CA HIS A 240 18.56 -22.82 2.97
C HIS A 240 17.89 -23.23 1.65
N ARG A 241 18.25 -24.42 1.16
CA ARG A 241 17.76 -25.00 -0.09
C ARG A 241 16.88 -26.20 0.24
N ILE A 242 15.63 -26.19 -0.20
CA ILE A 242 14.66 -27.21 0.16
C ILE A 242 13.99 -27.74 -1.10
N ALA A 243 14.16 -29.04 -1.36
CA ALA A 243 13.52 -29.71 -2.47
C ALA A 243 12.07 -30.09 -2.10
N LEU A 244 11.13 -29.56 -2.88
CA LEU A 244 9.70 -29.80 -2.82
C LEU A 244 9.28 -30.93 -3.77
N PRO A 245 8.14 -31.60 -3.52
CA PRO A 245 7.20 -31.39 -2.43
C PRO A 245 7.57 -32.11 -1.13
N ARG A 246 8.63 -32.93 -1.13
CA ARG A 246 8.99 -33.77 0.03
C ARG A 246 9.65 -33.01 1.19
N GLY A 247 10.02 -31.75 0.99
CA GLY A 247 10.65 -30.91 2.01
C GLY A 247 12.06 -31.37 2.38
N ARG A 248 12.80 -31.97 1.44
CA ARG A 248 14.15 -32.46 1.70
C ARG A 248 15.11 -31.27 1.72
N ALA A 249 15.67 -30.98 2.89
CA ALA A 249 16.74 -30.00 3.02
C ALA A 249 18.01 -30.50 2.29
N LEU A 250 18.58 -29.63 1.46
CA LEU A 250 19.89 -29.79 0.84
C LEU A 250 20.93 -28.99 1.63
N GLU A 251 22.20 -29.13 1.25
CA GLU A 251 23.28 -28.35 1.84
C GLU A 251 23.03 -26.84 1.65
N PRO A 252 23.07 -26.04 2.73
CA PRO A 252 22.83 -24.61 2.66
C PRO A 252 23.99 -23.89 1.96
N ILE A 253 23.69 -22.75 1.35
CA ILE A 253 24.71 -21.84 0.84
C ILE A 253 25.06 -20.89 1.98
N HIS A 254 26.29 -20.97 2.49
CA HIS A 254 26.78 -20.05 3.50
C HIS A 254 27.11 -18.69 2.88
N ILE A 255 26.68 -17.63 3.56
CA ILE A 255 26.81 -16.24 3.11
C ILE A 255 27.08 -15.35 4.32
N ALA A 256 27.67 -14.17 4.11
CA ALA A 256 27.94 -13.26 5.21
C ALA A 256 26.70 -12.45 5.64
N SER A 257 25.86 -11.99 4.70
CA SER A 257 24.57 -11.38 5.00
C SER A 257 23.64 -11.36 3.79
N ALA A 258 22.50 -12.08 3.82
CA ALA A 258 21.47 -11.97 2.78
C ALA A 258 20.47 -10.87 3.12
N ALA A 259 20.16 -10.06 2.11
CA ALA A 259 19.09 -9.09 2.16
C ALA A 259 17.82 -9.63 1.46
N GLY A 260 17.92 -10.08 0.21
CA GLY A 260 16.74 -10.49 -0.57
C GLY A 260 17.03 -11.59 -1.59
N LEU A 261 16.05 -12.46 -1.83
CA LEU A 261 16.09 -13.57 -2.78
C LEU A 261 15.04 -13.38 -3.88
N THR A 262 15.36 -13.81 -5.11
CA THR A 262 14.37 -13.95 -6.19
C THR A 262 14.86 -14.95 -7.24
N CYS A 263 13.91 -15.60 -7.92
CA CYS A 263 14.20 -16.49 -9.06
C CYS A 263 13.58 -15.89 -10.33
N PRO A 264 14.30 -15.91 -11.48
CA PRO A 264 13.75 -15.49 -12.75
C PRO A 264 12.70 -16.51 -13.22
N PRO A 265 11.58 -16.08 -13.83
CA PRO A 265 10.46 -16.97 -14.18
C PRO A 265 10.76 -18.00 -15.28
N GLU A 266 11.79 -17.78 -16.10
CA GLU A 266 12.14 -18.65 -17.25
C GLU A 266 13.49 -19.36 -17.13
N HIS A 267 14.27 -19.11 -16.07
CA HIS A 267 15.59 -19.70 -15.91
C HIS A 267 15.75 -20.40 -14.56
N ASP A 268 16.52 -21.48 -14.56
CA ASP A 268 16.85 -22.22 -13.35
C ASP A 268 18.03 -21.55 -12.63
N ALA A 269 17.79 -20.35 -12.09
CA ALA A 269 18.78 -19.56 -11.38
C ALA A 269 18.20 -18.97 -10.10
N LEU A 270 19.08 -18.70 -9.13
CA LEU A 270 18.75 -17.91 -7.95
C LEU A 270 19.55 -16.62 -7.97
N PHE A 271 18.89 -15.50 -7.75
CA PHE A 271 19.52 -14.20 -7.50
C PHE A 271 19.37 -13.84 -6.03
N ALA A 272 20.46 -13.38 -5.43
CA ALA A 272 20.43 -12.84 -4.08
C ALA A 272 21.23 -11.54 -3.98
N SER A 273 20.71 -10.60 -3.20
CA SER A 273 21.49 -9.48 -2.68
C SER A 273 22.20 -9.95 -1.41
N VAL A 274 23.53 -10.00 -1.48
CA VAL A 274 24.41 -10.40 -0.36
C VAL A 274 25.51 -9.36 -0.23
N ASP A 275 25.68 -8.81 0.98
CA ASP A 275 26.69 -7.77 1.27
C ASP A 275 26.64 -6.56 0.32
N GLY A 276 25.45 -6.21 -0.16
CA GLY A 276 25.22 -5.13 -1.12
C GLY A 276 25.52 -5.50 -2.57
N ARG A 277 26.05 -6.69 -2.86
CA ARG A 277 26.30 -7.18 -4.22
C ARG A 277 25.20 -8.11 -4.69
N LEU A 278 25.02 -8.18 -6.00
CA LEU A 278 24.12 -9.15 -6.61
C LEU A 278 24.92 -10.41 -6.97
N HIS A 279 24.46 -11.55 -6.47
CA HIS A 279 25.03 -12.86 -6.76
C HIS A 279 24.01 -13.70 -7.52
N ARG A 280 24.51 -14.51 -8.46
CA ARG A 280 23.71 -15.48 -9.20
C ARG A 280 24.26 -16.89 -9.00
N TRP A 281 23.37 -17.82 -8.71
CA TRP A 281 23.66 -19.25 -8.68
C TRP A 281 22.87 -19.96 -9.79
N ASP A 282 23.54 -20.83 -10.52
CA ASP A 282 22.90 -21.79 -11.42
C ASP A 282 22.35 -22.96 -10.61
N LEU A 283 21.06 -23.21 -10.70
CA LEU A 283 20.36 -24.23 -9.92
C LEU A 283 20.45 -25.62 -10.54
N ALA A 284 20.84 -25.75 -11.81
CA ALA A 284 21.09 -27.03 -12.44
C ALA A 284 22.34 -27.74 -11.86
N SER A 285 23.23 -26.99 -11.20
CA SER A 285 24.41 -27.53 -10.54
C SER A 285 24.11 -28.11 -9.16
N THR A 286 24.62 -29.31 -8.89
CA THR A 286 24.55 -29.94 -7.56
C THR A 286 25.38 -29.19 -6.51
N ALA A 287 26.41 -28.45 -6.93
CA ALA A 287 27.27 -27.61 -6.11
C ALA A 287 27.28 -26.17 -6.66
N PRO A 288 26.21 -25.39 -6.47
CA PRO A 288 26.08 -24.08 -7.06
C PRO A 288 27.11 -23.14 -6.44
N ARG A 289 28.00 -22.58 -7.27
CA ARG A 289 28.92 -21.51 -6.86
C ARG A 289 28.35 -20.16 -7.31
N PRO A 290 28.48 -19.09 -6.49
CA PRO A 290 28.06 -17.78 -6.92
C PRO A 290 28.94 -17.35 -8.10
N ALA A 291 28.30 -16.90 -9.17
CA ALA A 291 28.90 -15.92 -10.06
C ALA A 291 28.61 -14.55 -9.43
N ASP A 292 29.64 -13.89 -8.93
CA ASP A 292 29.54 -12.50 -8.49
C ASP A 292 29.21 -11.64 -9.70
N ILE A 293 28.07 -10.95 -9.65
CA ILE A 293 27.69 -10.00 -10.69
C ILE A 293 28.12 -8.65 -10.18
N ASP A 294 29.21 -8.13 -10.76
CA ASP A 294 29.63 -6.76 -10.53
C ASP A 294 28.65 -5.81 -11.24
N ILE A 295 27.55 -5.55 -10.57
CA ILE A 295 26.73 -4.38 -10.86
C ILE A 295 27.35 -3.22 -10.10
N ALA A 296 27.66 -2.12 -10.79
CA ALA A 296 28.24 -0.91 -10.20
C ALA A 296 27.30 -0.17 -9.22
N ILE A 297 26.30 -0.86 -8.66
CA ILE A 297 25.25 -0.35 -7.79
C ILE A 297 24.93 -1.41 -6.74
N GLU A 298 24.95 -1.00 -5.47
CA GLU A 298 24.51 -1.87 -4.40
C GLU A 298 22.99 -1.95 -4.34
N LEU A 299 22.46 -3.18 -4.31
CA LEU A 299 21.04 -3.47 -4.15
C LEU A 299 20.78 -4.07 -2.76
N HIS A 300 19.69 -3.65 -2.12
CA HIS A 300 19.13 -4.19 -0.89
C HIS A 300 17.78 -4.86 -1.17
N ALA A 301 17.26 -5.58 -0.16
CA ALA A 301 15.95 -6.21 -0.22
C ALA A 301 14.81 -5.19 -0.27
N PRO A 302 13.66 -5.55 -0.86
CA PRO A 302 13.39 -6.78 -1.61
C PRO A 302 14.07 -6.81 -3.00
N LEU A 303 14.06 -7.96 -3.67
CA LEU A 303 14.40 -8.12 -5.10
C LEU A 303 13.18 -8.68 -5.84
N GLY A 304 13.04 -8.37 -7.13
CA GLY A 304 11.91 -8.90 -7.91
C GLY A 304 12.13 -8.84 -9.43
N PHE A 305 11.76 -9.92 -10.11
CA PHE A 305 11.70 -9.98 -11.58
C PHE A 305 10.35 -9.50 -12.11
N SER A 306 10.36 -8.88 -13.28
CA SER A 306 9.14 -8.67 -14.05
C SER A 306 8.51 -10.02 -14.45
N PRO A 307 7.18 -10.11 -14.60
CA PRO A 307 6.52 -11.37 -14.99
C PRO A 307 6.94 -11.94 -16.35
N ASP A 308 7.47 -11.10 -17.24
CA ASP A 308 8.08 -11.48 -18.52
C ASP A 308 9.59 -11.76 -18.43
N GLY A 309 10.13 -11.74 -17.21
CA GLY A 309 11.52 -12.00 -16.82
C GLY A 309 12.60 -11.10 -17.43
N ARG A 310 12.23 -10.12 -18.25
CA ARG A 310 13.16 -9.18 -18.91
C ARG A 310 13.83 -8.17 -17.98
N CYS A 311 13.22 -7.88 -16.84
CA CYS A 311 13.71 -6.87 -15.91
C CYS A 311 13.92 -7.47 -14.52
N LEU A 312 15.05 -7.13 -13.90
CA LEU A 312 15.28 -7.32 -12.47
C LEU A 312 15.22 -5.96 -11.78
N ALA A 313 14.49 -5.88 -10.67
CA ALA A 313 14.42 -4.71 -9.83
C ALA A 313 14.95 -4.99 -8.42
N GLY A 314 15.53 -3.95 -7.81
CA GLY A 314 15.97 -3.94 -6.42
C GLY A 314 15.99 -2.51 -5.87
N LEU A 315 16.15 -2.39 -4.55
CA LEU A 315 16.27 -1.09 -3.90
C LEU A 315 17.74 -0.70 -3.74
N GLY A 316 18.15 0.49 -4.20
CA GLY A 316 19.52 0.99 -3.98
C GLY A 316 19.73 1.55 -2.57
N ARG A 317 20.99 1.77 -2.16
CA ARG A 317 21.37 2.36 -0.85
C ARG A 317 20.70 3.71 -0.55
N SER A 318 20.41 4.51 -1.56
CA SER A 318 19.69 5.80 -1.43
C SER A 318 18.17 5.66 -1.42
N GLY A 319 17.64 4.43 -1.41
CA GLY A 319 16.21 4.14 -1.40
C GLY A 319 15.51 4.28 -2.75
N ASP A 320 16.27 4.20 -3.85
CA ASP A 320 15.74 4.22 -5.22
C ASP A 320 15.35 2.84 -5.70
N VAL A 321 14.34 2.76 -6.58
CA VAL A 321 14.13 1.52 -7.34
C VAL A 321 15.07 1.51 -8.55
N VAL A 322 15.96 0.54 -8.60
CA VAL A 322 16.92 0.33 -9.69
C VAL A 322 16.42 -0.81 -10.56
N ILE A 323 16.39 -0.59 -11.87
CA ILE A 323 15.94 -1.56 -12.87
C ILE A 323 17.11 -1.96 -13.76
N LEU A 324 17.33 -3.26 -13.85
CA LEU A 324 18.35 -3.91 -14.66
C LEU A 324 17.69 -4.71 -15.78
N ASP A 325 18.38 -4.80 -16.92
CA ASP A 325 18.12 -5.79 -17.95
C ASP A 325 18.47 -7.17 -17.40
N ALA A 326 17.56 -8.14 -17.45
CA ALA A 326 17.78 -9.44 -16.83
C ALA A 326 18.85 -10.29 -17.53
N ASP A 327 18.95 -10.19 -18.86
CA ASP A 327 19.88 -10.99 -19.66
C ASP A 327 21.32 -10.48 -19.51
N ARG A 328 21.48 -9.16 -19.61
CA ARG A 328 22.80 -8.50 -19.58
C ARG A 328 23.20 -8.03 -18.18
N LEU A 329 22.25 -7.95 -17.25
CA LEU A 329 22.41 -7.40 -15.90
C LEU A 329 22.97 -5.97 -15.91
N THR A 330 22.69 -5.24 -16.99
CA THR A 330 23.05 -3.84 -17.15
C THR A 330 21.92 -2.94 -16.71
N LYS A 331 22.25 -1.82 -16.08
CA LYS A 331 21.26 -0.84 -15.62
C LYS A 331 20.46 -0.24 -16.80
N LEU A 332 19.15 -0.41 -16.75
CA LEU A 332 18.22 0.22 -17.71
C LEU A 332 17.69 1.56 -17.18
N ARG A 333 17.23 1.59 -15.93
CA ARG A 333 16.55 2.76 -15.35
C ARG A 333 16.80 2.87 -13.84
N ARG A 334 16.64 4.10 -13.33
CA ARG A 334 16.62 4.40 -11.89
C ARG A 334 15.42 5.31 -11.63
N HIS A 335 14.54 4.88 -10.75
CA HIS A 335 13.40 5.67 -10.30
C HIS A 335 13.73 6.28 -8.94
N HIS A 336 14.06 7.58 -8.95
CA HIS A 336 14.25 8.41 -7.77
C HIS A 336 13.05 9.31 -7.61
N VAL A 337 12.47 9.35 -6.41
CA VAL A 337 11.48 10.36 -6.04
C VAL A 337 11.96 11.03 -4.77
N ALA A 338 12.07 12.35 -4.84
CA ALA A 338 12.80 13.16 -3.87
C ALA A 338 12.48 12.83 -2.40
N ARG A 339 13.55 12.80 -1.57
CA ARG A 339 13.57 12.82 -0.09
C ARG A 339 12.97 11.64 0.68
N ARG A 340 12.52 10.55 0.06
CA ARG A 340 12.05 9.35 0.81
C ARG A 340 12.67 8.07 0.28
N ALA A 341 13.27 7.28 1.18
CA ALA A 341 13.76 5.96 0.85
C ALA A 341 12.59 4.97 0.76
N PHE A 342 12.49 4.24 -0.35
CA PHE A 342 11.51 3.16 -0.48
C PHE A 342 11.91 1.97 0.42
N SER A 343 10.92 1.32 1.02
CA SER A 343 11.06 0.12 1.85
C SER A 343 10.64 -1.15 1.12
N CYS A 344 9.66 -1.04 0.22
CA CYS A 344 9.21 -2.13 -0.63
C CYS A 344 8.82 -1.62 -2.02
N PHE A 345 8.81 -2.53 -2.99
CA PHE A 345 8.33 -2.26 -4.34
C PHE A 345 7.68 -3.49 -4.94
N ALA A 346 6.94 -3.28 -6.02
CA ALA A 346 6.46 -4.31 -6.93
C ALA A 346 6.83 -3.92 -8.37
N ILE A 347 7.17 -4.93 -9.18
CA ILE A 347 7.45 -4.76 -10.60
C ILE A 347 6.52 -5.66 -11.42
N GLY A 348 5.99 -5.09 -12.51
CA GLY A 348 5.13 -5.74 -13.48
C GLY A 348 5.48 -5.30 -14.90
N ASN A 349 4.71 -5.76 -15.87
CA ASN A 349 4.94 -5.42 -17.28
C ASN A 349 4.70 -3.93 -17.56
N GLY A 350 5.77 -3.13 -17.47
CA GLY A 350 5.72 -1.68 -17.68
C GLY A 350 5.15 -0.86 -16.52
N VAL A 351 4.97 -1.47 -15.35
CA VAL A 351 4.49 -0.82 -14.12
C VAL A 351 5.45 -1.14 -12.97
N ILE A 352 5.85 -0.13 -12.21
CA ILE A 352 6.57 -0.28 -10.94
C ILE A 352 5.78 0.48 -9.89
N ALA A 353 5.57 -0.14 -8.73
CA ALA A 353 5.02 0.55 -7.57
C ALA A 353 6.04 0.51 -6.43
N ALA A 354 6.18 1.59 -5.67
CA ALA A 354 7.10 1.67 -4.56
C ALA A 354 6.48 2.42 -3.39
N ALA A 355 6.76 1.98 -2.16
CA ALA A 355 6.31 2.63 -0.94
C ALA A 355 7.48 2.86 0.00
N SER A 356 7.41 3.95 0.77
CA SER A 356 8.43 4.33 1.77
C SER A 356 8.05 3.85 3.16
N TYR A 357 9.04 3.66 4.03
CA TYR A 357 8.86 3.47 5.46
C TYR A 357 8.48 4.80 6.13
N ALA A 358 7.26 5.24 5.90
CA ALA A 358 6.68 6.40 6.55
C ALA A 358 5.16 6.17 6.66
N PRO A 359 4.58 6.13 7.87
CA PRO A 359 3.15 5.95 8.04
C PRO A 359 2.36 7.04 7.30
N GLY A 360 1.29 6.63 6.63
CA GLY A 360 0.48 7.52 5.79
C GLY A 360 1.16 7.96 4.50
N ALA A 361 2.42 7.59 4.26
CA ALA A 361 3.09 7.88 3.01
C ALA A 361 2.51 7.04 1.86
N PRO A 362 2.60 7.54 0.63
CA PRO A 362 1.77 7.09 -0.45
C PRO A 362 2.51 6.06 -1.26
N ILE A 363 1.76 5.28 -2.02
CA ILE A 363 2.36 4.35 -2.94
C ILE A 363 2.59 5.08 -4.26
N THR A 364 3.85 5.18 -4.67
CA THR A 364 4.24 5.80 -5.94
C THR A 364 4.20 4.76 -7.05
N VAL A 365 3.50 5.06 -8.14
CA VAL A 365 3.37 4.18 -9.31
C VAL A 365 4.00 4.82 -10.54
N PHE A 366 4.95 4.12 -11.14
CA PHE A 366 5.62 4.47 -12.39
C PHE A 366 5.03 3.63 -13.51
N SER A 367 4.43 4.26 -14.51
CA SER A 367 3.88 3.57 -15.68
C SER A 367 4.00 4.43 -16.94
N ARG A 368 4.52 3.86 -18.03
CA ARG A 368 4.65 4.52 -19.34
C ARG A 368 5.30 5.93 -19.28
N GLY A 369 6.33 6.07 -18.43
CA GLY A 369 7.05 7.34 -18.25
C GLY A 369 6.31 8.40 -17.42
N ARG A 370 5.17 8.05 -16.81
CA ARG A 370 4.41 8.92 -15.91
C ARG A 370 4.55 8.42 -14.47
N VAL A 371 4.51 9.36 -13.53
CA VAL A 371 4.47 9.09 -12.09
C VAL A 371 3.06 9.39 -11.60
N ALA A 372 2.52 8.48 -10.80
CA ALA A 372 1.24 8.59 -10.14
C ALA A 372 1.36 8.23 -8.67
N SER A 373 0.35 8.62 -7.93
CA SER A 373 0.24 8.46 -6.50
C SER A 373 -1.02 7.66 -6.19
N LEU A 374 -0.90 6.65 -5.35
CA LEU A 374 -2.02 5.94 -4.74
C LEU A 374 -2.00 6.19 -3.23
N PRO A 375 -3.17 6.21 -2.58
CA PRO A 375 -3.25 6.28 -1.13
C PRO A 375 -2.43 5.16 -0.48
N GLY A 376 -1.72 5.52 0.58
CA GLY A 376 -0.94 4.59 1.39
C GLY A 376 -1.77 3.90 2.47
N HIS A 377 -1.11 3.46 3.52
CA HIS A 377 -1.76 2.97 4.73
C HIS A 377 -1.75 4.08 5.79
N ALA A 378 -2.92 4.59 6.16
CA ALA A 378 -3.05 5.80 6.98
C ALA A 378 -2.50 5.64 8.42
N ARG A 379 -2.55 4.43 8.97
CA ARG A 379 -2.11 4.12 10.34
C ARG A 379 -1.01 3.06 10.38
N GLY A 380 0.04 3.26 9.59
CA GLY A 380 1.20 2.39 9.64
C GLY A 380 1.93 2.29 8.31
N ASP A 381 3.06 1.60 8.31
CA ASP A 381 3.87 1.47 7.11
C ASP A 381 3.24 0.49 6.10
N VAL A 382 3.54 0.72 4.82
CA VAL A 382 3.30 -0.29 3.79
C VAL A 382 4.37 -1.37 3.92
N THR A 383 3.95 -2.57 4.28
CA THR A 383 4.86 -3.69 4.56
C THR A 383 5.16 -4.51 3.32
N SER A 384 4.23 -4.55 2.36
CA SER A 384 4.38 -5.36 1.16
C SER A 384 3.57 -4.79 -0.01
N LEU A 385 4.14 -4.88 -1.21
CA LEU A 385 3.51 -4.52 -2.48
C LEU A 385 3.61 -5.69 -3.46
N THR A 386 2.58 -5.89 -4.25
CA THR A 386 2.57 -6.89 -5.33
C THR A 386 1.69 -6.45 -6.49
N LEU A 387 2.13 -6.68 -7.72
CA LEU A 387 1.36 -6.41 -8.93
C LEU A 387 0.74 -7.71 -9.44
N SER A 388 -0.48 -7.62 -9.98
CA SER A 388 -1.05 -8.73 -10.73
C SER A 388 -0.20 -9.02 -11.96
N ARG A 389 -0.25 -10.26 -12.47
CA ARG A 389 0.58 -10.68 -13.61
C ARG A 389 0.38 -9.82 -14.86
N ASP A 390 -0.83 -9.29 -15.06
CA ASP A 390 -1.14 -8.38 -16.16
C ASP A 390 -0.80 -6.91 -15.87
N GLY A 391 -0.26 -6.61 -14.69
CA GLY A 391 0.11 -5.27 -14.22
C GLY A 391 -1.06 -4.34 -13.97
N LYS A 392 -2.31 -4.81 -14.10
CA LYS A 392 -3.49 -3.94 -13.99
C LYS A 392 -3.90 -3.65 -12.57
N ARG A 393 -3.49 -4.48 -11.61
CA ARG A 393 -3.84 -4.33 -10.19
C ARG A 393 -2.59 -4.28 -9.34
N LEU A 394 -2.65 -3.44 -8.33
CA LEU A 394 -1.65 -3.37 -7.27
C LEU A 394 -2.33 -3.77 -5.96
N ALA A 395 -1.75 -4.68 -5.21
CA ALA A 395 -2.15 -4.96 -3.84
C ALA A 395 -1.08 -4.47 -2.87
N SER A 396 -1.51 -3.89 -1.76
CA SER A 396 -0.68 -3.42 -0.66
C SER A 396 -1.15 -4.01 0.66
N ALA A 397 -0.21 -4.42 1.49
CA ALA A 397 -0.43 -4.76 2.90
C ALA A 397 0.20 -3.68 3.78
N GLY A 398 -0.41 -3.41 4.93
CA GLY A 398 0.15 -2.45 5.87
C GLY A 398 -0.07 -2.79 7.34
N GLU A 399 0.64 -2.06 8.18
CA GLU A 399 0.61 -2.22 9.64
C GLU A 399 -0.68 -1.71 10.27
N ASP A 400 -1.52 -1.01 9.50
CA ASP A 400 -2.89 -0.67 9.90
C ASP A 400 -3.83 -1.90 9.94
N GLY A 401 -3.34 -3.07 9.53
CA GLY A 401 -4.08 -4.33 9.49
C GLY A 401 -4.91 -4.51 8.22
N HIS A 402 -4.74 -3.63 7.23
CA HIS A 402 -5.49 -3.67 5.98
C HIS A 402 -4.69 -4.26 4.82
N VAL A 403 -5.43 -4.85 3.88
CA VAL A 403 -4.96 -5.14 2.52
C VAL A 403 -5.80 -4.34 1.55
N ARG A 404 -5.15 -3.48 0.75
CA ARG A 404 -5.81 -2.66 -0.26
C ARG A 404 -5.44 -3.14 -1.66
N VAL A 405 -6.40 -3.13 -2.59
CA VAL A 405 -6.18 -3.47 -3.99
C VAL A 405 -6.66 -2.32 -4.86
N PHE A 406 -5.80 -1.84 -5.75
CA PHE A 406 -6.06 -0.72 -6.64
C PHE A 406 -6.05 -1.13 -8.11
N ASP A 407 -6.86 -0.47 -8.94
CA ASP A 407 -6.64 -0.45 -10.39
C ASP A 407 -5.49 0.50 -10.69
N THR A 408 -4.42 0.00 -11.31
CA THR A 408 -3.20 0.78 -11.60
C THR A 408 -3.42 1.88 -12.64
N ARG A 409 -4.46 1.77 -13.48
CA ARG A 409 -4.75 2.74 -14.55
C ARG A 409 -5.68 3.84 -14.07
N SER A 410 -6.82 3.47 -13.47
CA SER A 410 -7.80 4.42 -12.96
C SER A 410 -7.49 4.90 -11.55
N LYS A 411 -6.50 4.29 -10.87
CA LYS A 411 -6.11 4.58 -9.48
C LYS A 411 -7.21 4.33 -8.45
N LYS A 412 -8.28 3.65 -8.84
CA LYS A 412 -9.43 3.41 -7.98
C LYS A 412 -9.10 2.30 -6.99
N LEU A 413 -9.44 2.52 -5.73
CA LEU A 413 -9.45 1.48 -4.70
C LEU A 413 -10.58 0.49 -5.03
N LEU A 414 -10.20 -0.75 -5.33
CA LEU A 414 -11.10 -1.84 -5.72
C LEU A 414 -11.48 -2.72 -4.52
N VAL A 415 -10.59 -2.82 -3.55
CA VAL A 415 -10.76 -3.68 -2.36
C VAL A 415 -10.06 -3.03 -1.18
N ASP A 416 -10.73 -2.99 -0.04
CA ASP A 416 -10.12 -2.71 1.25
C ASP A 416 -10.58 -3.78 2.23
N VAL A 417 -9.66 -4.66 2.65
CA VAL A 417 -9.96 -5.75 3.58
C VAL A 417 -9.21 -5.53 4.86
N ARG A 418 -9.95 -5.50 5.97
CA ARG A 418 -9.34 -5.69 7.27
C ARG A 418 -8.91 -7.15 7.43
N GLY A 419 -7.60 -7.38 7.45
CA GLY A 419 -7.04 -8.65 7.84
C GLY A 419 -7.55 -9.04 9.21
N ARG A 420 -7.67 -10.34 9.50
CA ARG A 420 -8.08 -10.81 10.83
C ARG A 420 -6.98 -10.64 11.90
N GLN A 421 -6.01 -9.77 11.64
CA GLN A 421 -4.77 -9.58 12.39
C GLN A 421 -4.52 -8.08 12.56
N GLU A 422 -3.76 -7.69 13.59
CA GLU A 422 -3.52 -6.28 13.90
C GLU A 422 -2.62 -5.58 12.88
N ALA A 423 -1.65 -6.29 12.31
CA ALA A 423 -0.78 -5.80 11.24
C ALA A 423 -0.65 -6.83 10.12
N MET A 424 -0.67 -6.39 8.85
CA MET A 424 -0.41 -7.24 7.70
C MET A 424 1.07 -7.17 7.31
N GLY A 425 1.72 -8.31 7.10
CA GLY A 425 3.16 -8.40 6.84
C GLY A 425 3.51 -8.70 5.38
N ALA A 426 2.64 -9.42 4.67
CA ALA A 426 2.90 -9.81 3.29
C ALA A 426 1.60 -9.95 2.48
N VAL A 427 1.67 -9.61 1.19
CA VAL A 427 0.60 -9.86 0.21
C VAL A 427 1.19 -10.35 -1.12
N THR A 428 0.50 -11.26 -1.79
CA THR A 428 0.87 -11.72 -3.15
C THR A 428 -0.36 -12.05 -3.98
N PHE A 429 -0.36 -11.69 -5.27
CA PHE A 429 -1.38 -12.14 -6.20
C PHE A 429 -1.16 -13.60 -6.60
N LEU A 430 -2.25 -14.36 -6.68
CA LEU A 430 -2.31 -15.68 -7.30
C LEU A 430 -2.65 -15.54 -8.79
N HIS A 431 -2.28 -16.54 -9.60
CA HIS A 431 -2.49 -16.50 -11.05
C HIS A 431 -3.96 -16.43 -11.48
N ASP A 432 -4.88 -16.88 -10.63
CA ASP A 432 -6.32 -16.79 -10.87
C ASP A 432 -6.92 -15.43 -10.47
N GLY A 433 -6.08 -14.46 -10.09
CA GLY A 433 -6.48 -13.11 -9.72
C GLY A 433 -7.01 -12.97 -8.29
N ARG A 434 -7.01 -14.05 -7.51
CA ARG A 434 -7.11 -13.97 -6.05
C ARG A 434 -5.82 -13.39 -5.47
N PHE A 435 -5.85 -12.99 -4.21
CA PHE A 435 -4.65 -12.61 -3.48
C PHE A 435 -4.56 -13.40 -2.17
N ALA A 436 -3.34 -13.77 -1.80
CA ALA A 436 -3.00 -14.29 -0.50
C ALA A 436 -2.36 -13.17 0.32
N ALA A 437 -2.68 -13.09 1.59
CA ALA A 437 -2.04 -12.17 2.51
C ALA A 437 -1.89 -12.81 3.87
N ALA A 438 -0.86 -12.34 4.56
CA ALA A 438 -0.45 -12.85 5.86
C ALA A 438 -0.07 -11.68 6.76
N GLY A 439 -0.28 -11.83 8.05
CA GLY A 439 0.06 -10.77 8.99
C GLY A 439 1.17 -11.09 9.96
N ARG A 440 1.44 -10.09 10.79
CA ARG A 440 2.48 -10.02 11.80
C ARG A 440 1.85 -10.10 13.18
N ASP A 441 2.63 -10.62 14.13
CA ASP A 441 2.34 -10.66 15.56
C ASP A 441 0.97 -11.25 15.92
N VAL A 442 0.74 -12.53 15.58
CA VAL A 442 -0.47 -13.24 15.97
C VAL A 442 -0.25 -14.26 17.06
N SER A 443 -0.92 -14.03 18.18
CA SER A 443 -0.91 -14.93 19.33
C SER A 443 -1.84 -16.15 19.18
N ASN A 444 -2.85 -16.13 18.29
CA ASN A 444 -3.88 -17.19 18.22
C ASN A 444 -4.53 -17.37 16.84
N GLY A 445 -3.86 -16.95 15.77
CA GLY A 445 -4.46 -16.83 14.44
C GLY A 445 -3.76 -17.67 13.38
N PRO A 446 -4.51 -18.28 12.46
CA PRO A 446 -3.90 -18.82 11.27
C PRO A 446 -3.22 -17.73 10.40
N PRO A 447 -1.99 -17.94 9.89
CA PRO A 447 -1.16 -16.84 9.42
C PRO A 447 -1.49 -16.36 8.01
N VAL A 448 -2.00 -17.23 7.12
CA VAL A 448 -2.21 -16.90 5.71
C VAL A 448 -3.64 -17.16 5.28
N TYR A 449 -4.25 -16.15 4.68
CA TYR A 449 -5.59 -16.18 4.12
C TYR A 449 -5.54 -15.92 2.62
N VAL A 450 -6.46 -16.55 1.89
CA VAL A 450 -6.66 -16.33 0.45
C VAL A 450 -8.05 -15.76 0.23
N TRP A 451 -8.11 -14.55 -0.30
CA TRP A 451 -9.35 -13.85 -0.59
C TRP A 451 -9.79 -14.09 -2.03
N ARG A 452 -11.11 -14.21 -2.21
CA ARG A 452 -11.70 -14.26 -3.54
C ARG A 452 -11.84 -12.86 -4.10
N ARG A 453 -11.85 -12.80 -5.42
CA ARG A 453 -12.10 -11.59 -6.20
C ARG A 453 -13.44 -10.96 -5.77
N PRO A 454 -13.57 -9.64 -5.62
CA PRO A 454 -14.86 -8.98 -5.75
C PRO A 454 -15.34 -9.15 -7.20
N VAL A 455 -16.62 -9.50 -7.37
CA VAL A 455 -17.24 -9.61 -8.69
C VAL A 455 -17.33 -8.23 -9.32
#